data_AF-A0A7C1ETY3-F1
#
_entry.id   AF-A0A7C1ETY3-F1
#
_cell.length_a   1.000
_cell.length_b   1.000
_cell.length_c   1.000
_cell.angle_alpha   90.00
_cell.angle_beta   90.00
_cell.angle_gamma   90.00
#
_symmetry.space_group_name_H-M   'P 1'
#
loop_
_entity.id
_entity.type
_entity.pdbx_description
1 polymer ?
#
loop_
_entity_poly.entity_id
_entity_poly.type
_entity_poly.pdbx_seq_one_letter_code
_entity_poly.pdbx_strand_id
1 'polypeptide(L)'
;MKYSSGFTLIELIIVVAIISVLSGIMVPVVFRYWDTENMDMTKERMNLLKIAMVGDPKLIQNGVRTSFGYVGEYGQLPGDLNELIGFGTLDLHNSNFKKDAWGNEFLYTYNVDVEGKRISGKIISLGSDSKIGTADDIELSIDEKEVFPTNNLLSKIDIFLSSPPQNSLTYYFKISVENKAGVSSCCKPVSILGSSGNTKTFYTSDVQCIFDENFPIGISVFSLEAFSDSECKNKILNQSSEQNFVVIGDRVGSVNINQKIYIQ
;
A
#
# COMPACT_ATOMS: atom_id res chain seq x y z
N MET A 1 24.56 25.22 72.07
CA MET A 1 25.52 25.85 71.14
C MET A 1 25.76 24.87 70.00
N LYS A 2 25.44 25.25 68.76
CA LYS A 2 25.52 24.37 67.58
C LYS A 2 26.88 24.61 66.92
N TYR A 3 27.82 23.67 67.01
CA TYR A 3 29.08 23.75 66.28
C TYR A 3 28.80 23.49 64.80
N SER A 4 29.05 24.49 63.96
CA SER A 4 29.11 24.34 62.51
C SER A 4 30.45 23.70 62.15
N SER A 5 30.44 22.44 61.78
CA SER A 5 31.62 21.73 61.27
C SER A 5 32.01 22.34 59.93
N GLY A 6 33.13 23.09 59.89
CA GLY A 6 33.67 23.63 58.65
C GLY A 6 34.26 22.51 57.79
N PHE A 7 33.95 22.52 56.49
CA PHE A 7 34.56 21.61 55.52
C PHE A 7 36.07 21.84 55.44
N THR A 8 36.84 20.75 55.35
CA THR A 8 38.29 20.83 55.20
C THR A 8 38.67 21.10 53.74
N LEU A 9 39.76 21.84 53.51
CA LEU A 9 40.23 22.15 52.15
C LEU A 9 40.54 20.88 51.34
N ILE A 10 41.08 19.86 52.00
CA ILE A 10 41.41 18.58 51.37
C ILE A 10 40.16 17.82 50.90
N GLU A 11 39.09 17.86 51.68
CA GLU A 11 37.82 17.21 51.34
C GLU A 11 37.19 17.84 50.10
N LEU A 12 37.26 19.17 49.99
CA LEU A 12 36.78 19.87 48.80
C LEU A 12 37.60 19.49 47.57
N ILE A 13 38.93 19.43 47.67
CA ILE A 13 39.82 19.02 46.56
C ILE A 13 39.51 17.59 46.10
N ILE A 14 39.31 16.65 47.03
CA ILE A 14 38.97 15.25 46.70
C ILE A 14 37.61 15.17 45.99
N VAL A 15 36.61 15.92 46.47
CA VAL A 15 35.27 15.94 45.85
C VAL A 15 35.34 16.49 44.42
N VAL A 16 36.03 17.61 44.18
CA VAL A 16 36.14 18.15 42.81
C VAL A 16 36.94 17.21 41.89
N ALA A 17 37.94 16.50 42.42
CA ALA A 17 38.70 15.50 41.68
C ALA A 17 37.86 14.27 41.29
N ILE A 18 36.96 13.81 42.16
CA ILE A 18 36.04 12.70 41.83
C ILE A 18 34.99 13.17 40.80
N ILE A 19 34.42 14.37 40.98
CA ILE A 19 33.43 14.93 40.05
C ILE A 19 34.04 15.15 38.66
N SER A 20 35.31 15.58 38.54
CA SER A 20 35.94 15.79 37.24
C SER A 20 36.13 14.48 36.47
N VAL A 21 36.53 13.41 37.17
CA VAL A 21 36.66 12.06 36.57
C VAL A 21 35.30 11.52 36.15
N LEU A 22 34.28 11.62 37.02
CA LEU A 22 32.92 11.15 36.69
C LEU A 22 32.31 11.95 35.53
N SER A 23 32.47 13.27 35.53
CA SER A 23 31.96 14.13 34.45
C SER A 23 32.59 13.80 33.11
N GLY A 24 33.89 13.50 33.08
CA GLY A 24 34.59 13.09 31.86
C GLY A 24 34.01 11.83 31.21
N ILE A 25 33.50 10.89 32.00
CA ILE A 25 32.88 9.65 31.51
C ILE A 25 31.40 9.86 31.18
N MET A 26 30.68 10.65 31.97
CA MET A 26 29.23 10.78 31.85
C MET A 26 28.78 11.53 30.59
N VAL A 27 29.50 12.60 30.20
CA VAL A 27 29.15 13.44 29.04
C VAL A 27 29.01 12.66 27.72
N PRO A 28 29.99 11.86 27.26
CA PRO A 28 29.85 11.13 25.99
C PRO A 28 28.74 10.06 26.00
N VAL A 29 28.38 9.53 27.18
CA VAL A 29 27.30 8.55 27.31
C VAL A 29 25.94 9.21 27.08
N VAL A 30 25.73 10.41 27.62
CA VAL A 30 24.46 11.15 27.46
C VAL A 30 24.20 11.48 25.99
N PHE A 31 25.22 11.94 25.24
CA PHE A 31 25.05 12.25 23.83
C PHE A 31 24.63 11.04 22.99
N ARG A 32 25.26 9.88 23.20
CA ARG A 32 24.90 8.63 22.50
C ARG A 32 23.48 8.17 22.80
N TYR A 33 23.03 8.39 24.04
CA TYR A 33 21.67 8.04 24.45
C TYR A 33 20.64 8.90 23.71
N TRP A 34 20.84 10.22 23.64
CA TRP A 34 19.97 11.13 22.89
C TRP A 34 19.91 10.81 21.39
N ASP A 35 21.05 10.49 20.77
CA ASP A 35 21.06 10.12 19.35
C ASP A 35 20.24 8.85 19.09
N THR A 36 20.32 7.87 19.98
CA THR A 36 19.54 6.62 19.86
C THR A 36 18.03 6.90 19.98
N GLU A 37 17.62 7.68 20.97
CA GLU A 37 16.21 8.08 21.13
C GLU A 37 15.70 8.87 19.90
N ASN A 38 16.53 9.77 19.37
CA ASN A 38 16.20 10.55 18.19
C ASN A 38 16.05 9.67 16.93
N MET A 39 16.92 8.67 16.77
CA MET A 39 16.81 7.70 15.68
C MET A 39 15.51 6.90 15.78
N ASP A 40 15.15 6.45 16.98
CA ASP A 40 13.93 5.66 17.20
C ASP A 40 12.67 6.48 16.95
N MET A 41 12.60 7.72 17.47
CA MET A 41 11.51 8.66 17.17
C MET A 41 11.40 8.95 15.67
N THR A 42 12.53 9.11 14.99
CA THR A 42 12.55 9.40 13.54
C THR A 42 12.01 8.22 12.74
N LYS A 43 12.42 6.99 13.07
CA LYS A 43 11.89 5.77 12.43
C LYS A 43 10.41 5.59 12.68
N GLU A 44 9.94 5.87 13.90
CA GLU A 44 8.52 5.82 14.23
C GLU A 44 7.72 6.82 13.38
N ARG A 45 8.18 8.06 13.27
CA ARG A 45 7.54 9.08 12.42
C ARG A 45 7.53 8.69 10.95
N MET A 46 8.65 8.17 10.42
CA MET A 46 8.71 7.66 9.04
C MET A 46 7.73 6.51 8.82
N ASN A 47 7.59 5.61 9.79
CA ASN A 47 6.64 4.52 9.71
C ASN A 47 5.18 5.04 9.72
N LEU A 48 4.87 6.05 10.52
CA LEU A 48 3.55 6.68 10.50
C LEU A 48 3.26 7.36 9.15
N LEU A 49 4.25 8.02 8.55
CA LEU A 49 4.14 8.56 7.18
C LEU A 49 3.86 7.45 6.17
N LYS A 50 4.61 6.34 6.25
CA LYS A 50 4.38 5.16 5.40
C LYS A 50 2.96 4.62 5.57
N ILE A 51 2.48 4.47 6.80
CA ILE A 51 1.11 4.03 7.09
C ILE A 51 0.08 5.03 6.54
N ALA A 52 0.31 6.33 6.61
CA ALA A 52 -0.59 7.31 6.01
C ALA A 52 -0.61 7.20 4.47
N MET A 53 0.52 6.86 3.84
CA MET A 53 0.61 6.67 2.39
C MET A 53 -0.05 5.37 1.92
N VAL A 54 0.39 4.22 2.43
CA VAL A 54 -0.03 2.89 1.92
C VAL A 54 -0.99 2.15 2.85
N GLY A 55 -1.35 2.71 4.00
CA GLY A 55 -2.17 2.06 5.01
C GLY A 55 -1.39 1.10 5.92
N ASP A 56 -2.05 0.66 7.00
CA ASP A 56 -1.48 -0.37 7.89
C ASP A 56 -1.98 -1.77 7.47
N PRO A 57 -1.08 -2.68 7.04
CA PRO A 57 -1.46 -4.05 6.69
C PRO A 57 -1.94 -4.88 7.89
N LYS A 58 -1.66 -4.45 9.13
CA LYS A 58 -2.08 -5.16 10.35
C LYS A 58 -3.53 -4.89 10.72
N LEU A 59 -4.15 -3.84 10.17
CA LEU A 59 -5.55 -3.51 10.42
C LEU A 59 -6.46 -4.36 9.53
N ILE A 60 -6.84 -5.50 10.07
CA ILE A 60 -7.71 -6.50 9.43
C ILE A 60 -9.01 -6.62 10.24
N GLN A 61 -10.14 -6.45 9.57
CA GLN A 61 -11.47 -6.71 10.15
C GLN A 61 -12.19 -7.74 9.28
N ASN A 62 -12.78 -8.75 9.92
CA ASN A 62 -13.43 -9.87 9.24
C ASN A 62 -12.53 -10.58 8.20
N GLY A 63 -11.22 -10.67 8.48
CA GLY A 63 -10.25 -11.30 7.58
C GLY A 63 -9.87 -10.46 6.34
N VAL A 64 -10.38 -9.23 6.24
CA VAL A 64 -10.07 -8.30 5.15
C VAL A 64 -9.37 -7.06 5.69
N ARG A 65 -8.35 -6.60 4.97
CA ARG A 65 -7.63 -5.37 5.30
C ARG A 65 -8.59 -4.17 5.19
N THR A 66 -8.54 -3.25 6.17
CA THR A 66 -9.42 -2.07 6.19
C THR A 66 -8.69 -0.74 6.08
N SER A 67 -7.35 -0.73 6.06
CA SER A 67 -6.54 0.47 5.97
C SER A 67 -5.67 0.46 4.72
N PHE A 68 -5.88 1.43 3.83
CA PHE A 68 -5.17 1.55 2.54
C PHE A 68 -4.46 2.89 2.34
N GLY A 69 -4.53 3.77 3.35
CA GLY A 69 -3.91 5.09 3.32
C GLY A 69 -4.38 5.94 2.14
N TYR A 70 -3.55 6.91 1.78
CA TYR A 70 -3.75 7.82 0.65
C TYR A 70 -3.90 7.06 -0.68
N VAL A 71 -3.13 5.99 -0.91
CA VAL A 71 -3.19 5.20 -2.15
C VAL A 71 -4.56 4.56 -2.35
N GLY A 72 -5.20 4.09 -1.28
CA GLY A 72 -6.54 3.51 -1.38
C GLY A 72 -7.65 4.52 -1.74
N GLU A 73 -7.43 5.81 -1.49
CA GLU A 73 -8.40 6.86 -1.80
C GLU A 73 -8.17 7.51 -3.17
N TYR A 74 -6.90 7.73 -3.52
CA TYR A 74 -6.50 8.46 -4.72
C TYR A 74 -5.85 7.59 -5.81
N GLY A 75 -5.58 6.31 -5.54
CA GLY A 75 -5.05 5.36 -6.51
C GLY A 75 -3.57 5.55 -6.86
N GLN A 76 -2.81 6.33 -6.09
CA GLN A 76 -1.39 6.59 -6.29
C GLN A 76 -0.76 7.19 -5.03
N LEU A 77 0.56 7.19 -4.91
CA LEU A 77 1.26 7.89 -3.81
C LEU A 77 1.03 9.41 -3.85
N PRO A 78 1.19 10.14 -2.74
CA PRO A 78 1.10 11.61 -2.73
C PRO A 78 2.28 12.25 -3.48
N GLY A 79 2.11 13.50 -3.91
CA GLY A 79 3.18 14.28 -4.55
C GLY A 79 4.01 15.04 -3.54
N ASP A 80 3.39 15.38 -2.40
CA ASP A 80 4.03 16.03 -1.27
C ASP A 80 3.47 15.51 0.06
N LEU A 81 4.26 15.58 1.13
CA LEU A 81 3.85 15.14 2.47
C LEU A 81 2.67 15.96 3.04
N ASN A 82 2.39 17.16 2.52
CA ASN A 82 1.19 17.93 2.88
C ASN A 82 -0.12 17.22 2.49
N GLU A 83 -0.10 16.41 1.43
CA GLU A 83 -1.32 15.72 0.98
C GLU A 83 -1.76 14.61 1.95
N LEU A 84 -0.88 14.24 2.89
CA LEU A 84 -1.19 13.27 3.93
C LEU A 84 -1.96 13.87 5.11
N ILE A 85 -2.24 15.18 5.10
CA ILE A 85 -3.08 15.81 6.12
C ILE A 85 -4.48 15.20 6.06
N GLY A 86 -4.93 14.59 7.16
CA GLY A 86 -6.18 13.84 7.26
C GLY A 86 -6.06 12.32 7.07
N PHE A 87 -4.87 11.80 6.74
CA PHE A 87 -4.65 10.36 6.52
C PHE A 87 -3.97 9.69 7.73
N GLY A 88 -4.57 8.60 8.21
CA GLY A 88 -4.01 7.75 9.27
C GLY A 88 -4.20 8.29 10.69
N THR A 89 -3.34 7.85 11.61
CA THR A 89 -3.35 8.22 13.05
C THR A 89 -2.39 9.37 13.36
N LEU A 90 -1.85 10.03 12.34
CA LEU A 90 -0.95 11.15 12.53
C LEU A 90 -1.73 12.29 13.21
N ASP A 91 -1.19 12.84 14.31
CA ASP A 91 -1.69 14.08 14.89
C ASP A 91 -1.20 15.26 14.02
N LEU A 92 -1.90 15.44 12.90
CA LEU A 92 -1.53 16.33 11.78
C LEU A 92 -1.80 17.80 12.09
N HIS A 93 -2.17 18.13 13.32
CA HIS A 93 -2.36 19.50 13.77
C HIS A 93 -1.04 20.23 14.04
N ASN A 94 0.08 19.52 14.11
CA ASN A 94 1.40 20.10 14.29
C ASN A 94 2.30 19.82 13.07
N SER A 95 2.90 20.85 12.49
CA SER A 95 3.81 20.77 11.34
C SER A 95 5.06 19.91 11.57
N ASN A 96 5.28 19.46 12.80
CA ASN A 96 6.37 18.56 13.21
C ASN A 96 6.32 17.16 12.57
N PHE A 97 5.20 16.71 12.00
CA PHE A 97 5.12 15.39 11.36
C PHE A 97 6.07 15.25 10.15
N LYS A 98 6.43 16.37 9.53
CA LYS A 98 7.38 16.41 8.42
C LYS A 98 8.84 16.45 8.87
N LYS A 99 9.09 16.51 10.16
CA LYS A 99 10.43 16.71 10.71
C LYS A 99 10.91 15.45 11.42
N ASP A 100 12.20 15.20 11.30
CA ASP A 100 12.90 14.22 12.12
C ASP A 100 13.06 14.73 13.57
N ALA A 101 13.70 13.92 14.41
CA ALA A 101 13.93 14.26 15.80
C ALA A 101 14.95 15.41 16.00
N TRP A 102 15.84 15.64 15.03
CA TRP A 102 16.82 16.73 15.04
C TRP A 102 16.26 18.04 14.47
N GLY A 103 15.04 18.01 13.92
CA GLY A 103 14.31 19.17 13.42
C GLY A 103 14.47 19.45 11.93
N ASN A 104 15.14 18.57 11.19
CA ASN A 104 15.25 18.64 9.74
C ASN A 104 13.97 18.12 9.09
N GLU A 105 13.60 18.68 7.93
CA GLU A 105 12.46 18.15 7.16
C GLU A 105 12.85 16.85 6.44
N PHE A 106 11.92 15.90 6.40
CA PHE A 106 12.08 14.69 5.61
C PHE A 106 12.11 15.01 4.12
N LEU A 107 13.09 14.45 3.42
CA LEU A 107 13.14 14.49 1.97
C LEU A 107 12.28 13.36 1.41
N TYR A 108 11.25 13.70 0.65
CA TYR A 108 10.40 12.75 -0.03
C TYR A 108 10.67 12.77 -1.53
N THR A 109 10.96 11.59 -2.09
CA THR A 109 11.12 11.39 -3.53
C THR A 109 10.24 10.24 -4.00
N TYR A 110 9.80 10.27 -5.25
CA TYR A 110 8.95 9.23 -5.83
C TYR A 110 9.33 8.94 -7.27
N ASN A 111 8.96 7.73 -7.72
CA ASN A 111 9.06 7.34 -9.13
C ASN A 111 7.67 7.23 -9.73
N VAL A 112 7.58 7.57 -11.01
CA VAL A 112 6.35 7.47 -11.80
C VAL A 112 6.45 6.37 -12.84
N ASP A 113 5.31 5.77 -13.16
CA ASP A 113 5.19 4.83 -14.29
C ASP A 113 5.00 5.58 -15.62
N VAL A 114 4.87 4.84 -16.72
CA VAL A 114 4.64 5.33 -18.09
C VAL A 114 3.41 6.23 -18.22
N GLU A 115 2.38 6.01 -17.39
CA GLU A 115 1.17 6.86 -17.34
C GLU A 115 1.29 8.06 -16.38
N GLY A 116 2.44 8.24 -15.73
CA GLY A 116 2.67 9.33 -14.77
C GLY A 116 2.13 9.05 -13.36
N LYS A 117 1.65 7.84 -13.08
CA LYS A 117 1.19 7.41 -11.75
C LYS A 117 2.38 7.24 -10.81
N ARG A 118 2.26 7.72 -9.57
CA ARG A 118 3.32 7.65 -8.55
C ARG A 118 3.31 6.26 -7.89
N ILE A 119 4.23 5.39 -8.30
CA ILE A 119 4.22 3.95 -8.00
C ILE A 119 5.13 3.53 -6.85
N SER A 120 6.21 4.26 -6.59
CA SER A 120 7.14 3.97 -5.47
C SER A 120 7.68 5.28 -4.90
N GLY A 121 8.17 5.23 -3.66
CA GLY A 121 8.66 6.41 -2.97
C GLY A 121 9.75 6.11 -1.95
N LYS A 122 10.51 7.14 -1.58
CA LYS A 122 11.52 7.10 -0.54
C LYS A 122 11.38 8.32 0.36
N ILE A 123 11.44 8.09 1.67
CA ILE A 123 11.51 9.10 2.72
C ILE A 123 12.91 9.03 3.32
N ILE A 124 13.63 10.16 3.36
CA ILE A 124 15.00 10.27 3.88
C ILE A 124 15.04 11.31 5.00
N SER A 125 15.67 10.97 6.12
CA SER A 125 16.09 11.92 7.16
C SER A 125 17.59 12.14 7.04
N LEU A 126 18.00 13.41 7.22
CA LEU A 126 19.39 13.87 7.18
C LEU A 126 20.16 13.59 8.48
N GLY A 127 19.53 12.94 9.45
CA GLY A 127 20.17 12.62 10.73
C GLY A 127 20.60 13.83 11.55
N SER A 128 21.64 13.64 12.36
CA SER A 128 22.15 14.64 13.29
C SER A 128 23.03 15.69 12.61
N ASP A 129 23.65 15.36 11.46
CA ASP A 129 24.61 16.23 10.80
C ASP A 129 23.97 17.15 9.74
N SER A 130 22.67 16.96 9.47
CA SER A 130 21.86 17.72 8.52
C SER A 130 22.40 17.69 7.09
N LYS A 131 23.15 16.65 6.71
CA LYS A 131 23.72 16.48 5.37
C LYS A 131 23.21 15.20 4.75
N ILE A 132 23.09 15.22 3.42
CA ILE A 132 22.67 14.04 2.65
C ILE A 132 23.89 13.23 2.19
N GLY A 133 23.73 11.92 2.13
CA GLY A 133 24.74 10.95 1.74
C GLY A 133 25.72 10.58 2.86
N THR A 134 25.33 10.78 4.11
CA THR A 134 26.16 10.54 5.30
C THR A 134 25.71 9.26 6.01
N ALA A 135 26.51 8.79 6.97
CA ALA A 135 26.28 7.49 7.62
C ALA A 135 25.09 7.53 8.61
N ASP A 136 24.62 8.71 8.99
CA ASP A 136 23.49 8.94 9.88
C ASP A 136 22.16 9.13 9.16
N ASP A 137 22.16 9.15 7.82
CA ASP A 137 20.94 9.16 7.03
C ASP A 137 20.06 7.94 7.32
N ILE A 138 18.77 8.19 7.54
CA ILE A 138 17.78 7.14 7.71
C ILE A 138 16.89 7.15 6.48
N GLU A 139 16.88 6.04 5.74
CA GLU A 139 16.02 5.87 4.57
C GLU A 139 14.91 4.87 4.84
N LEU A 140 13.68 5.24 4.45
CA LEU A 140 12.54 4.34 4.39
C LEU A 140 12.02 4.30 2.95
N SER A 141 11.94 3.10 2.39
CA SER A 141 11.44 2.87 1.03
C SER A 141 10.01 2.32 1.04
N ILE A 142 9.25 2.75 0.04
CA ILE A 142 7.91 2.30 -0.29
C ILE A 142 8.00 1.65 -1.67
N ASP A 143 7.93 0.32 -1.66
CA ASP A 143 8.07 -0.48 -2.86
C ASP A 143 6.82 -0.37 -3.74
N GLU A 144 7.01 -0.52 -5.06
CA GLU A 144 5.91 -0.59 -6.02
C GLU A 144 4.88 -1.65 -5.61
N LYS A 145 5.31 -2.80 -5.11
CA LYS A 145 4.41 -3.89 -4.68
C LYS A 145 3.53 -3.53 -3.48
N GLU A 146 3.85 -2.47 -2.74
CA GLU A 146 3.02 -1.96 -1.65
C GLU A 146 1.94 -0.99 -2.13
N VAL A 147 2.11 -0.42 -3.33
CA VAL A 147 1.20 0.56 -3.92
C VAL A 147 0.37 -0.11 -5.03
N PHE A 148 1.03 -0.81 -5.94
CA PHE A 148 0.51 -1.47 -7.12
C PHE A 148 0.97 -2.94 -7.18
N PRO A 149 0.36 -3.84 -6.38
CA PRO A 149 0.83 -5.21 -6.19
C PRO A 149 0.81 -6.13 -7.42
N THR A 150 -0.22 -6.03 -8.26
CA THR A 150 -0.44 -7.00 -9.35
C THR A 150 -1.33 -6.47 -10.47
N ASN A 151 -1.08 -6.93 -11.69
CA ASN A 151 -1.93 -6.78 -12.87
C ASN A 151 -2.58 -8.10 -13.30
N ASN A 152 -2.43 -9.15 -12.51
CA ASN A 152 -2.83 -10.50 -12.88
C ASN A 152 -4.14 -10.87 -12.17
N LEU A 153 -5.14 -11.24 -12.96
CA LEU A 153 -6.45 -11.66 -12.52
C LEU A 153 -6.71 -13.10 -12.96
N LEU A 154 -7.10 -13.93 -12.00
CA LEU A 154 -7.59 -15.28 -12.20
C LEU A 154 -9.09 -15.29 -11.88
N SER A 155 -9.92 -15.38 -12.91
CA SER A 155 -11.38 -15.38 -12.79
C SER A 155 -11.94 -16.75 -13.11
N LYS A 156 -12.76 -17.28 -12.21
CA LYS A 156 -13.62 -18.42 -12.51
C LYS A 156 -15.00 -17.90 -12.89
N ILE A 157 -15.41 -18.15 -14.12
CA ILE A 157 -16.65 -17.65 -14.70
C ILE A 157 -17.68 -18.78 -14.72
N ASP A 158 -18.77 -18.58 -13.99
CA ASP A 158 -19.96 -19.42 -13.97
C ASP A 158 -21.01 -18.83 -14.93
N ILE A 159 -21.29 -19.57 -16.00
CA ILE A 159 -22.13 -19.16 -17.13
C ILE A 159 -23.44 -19.92 -17.09
N PHE A 160 -24.54 -19.18 -17.05
CA PHE A 160 -25.90 -19.70 -17.06
C PHE A 160 -26.59 -19.31 -18.37
N LEU A 161 -26.99 -20.30 -19.15
CA LEU A 161 -27.71 -20.11 -20.42
C LEU A 161 -29.20 -20.40 -20.23
N SER A 162 -30.07 -19.62 -20.87
CA SER A 162 -31.53 -19.86 -20.86
C SER A 162 -31.91 -21.19 -21.54
N SER A 163 -31.14 -21.61 -22.53
CA SER A 163 -31.37 -22.82 -23.32
C SER A 163 -30.06 -23.53 -23.62
N PRO A 164 -30.07 -24.87 -23.67
CA PRO A 164 -28.86 -25.63 -23.93
C PRO A 164 -28.40 -25.44 -25.39
N PRO A 165 -27.11 -25.16 -25.62
CA PRO A 165 -26.59 -24.90 -26.95
C PRO A 165 -26.60 -26.20 -27.78
N GLN A 166 -27.19 -26.13 -28.98
CA GLN A 166 -27.26 -27.25 -29.92
C GLN A 166 -25.93 -27.46 -30.67
N ASN A 167 -25.14 -26.40 -30.81
CA ASN A 167 -23.82 -26.38 -31.42
C ASN A 167 -22.82 -25.73 -30.47
N SER A 168 -21.53 -26.04 -30.61
CA SER A 168 -20.48 -25.34 -29.87
C SER A 168 -20.45 -23.85 -30.23
N LEU A 169 -20.47 -22.99 -29.22
CA LEU A 169 -20.45 -21.54 -29.34
C LEU A 169 -19.23 -21.00 -28.60
N THR A 170 -18.64 -19.90 -29.09
CA THR A 170 -17.60 -19.18 -28.36
C THR A 170 -18.12 -17.81 -27.97
N TYR A 171 -18.07 -17.51 -26.69
CA TYR A 171 -18.32 -16.18 -26.16
C TYR A 171 -17.01 -15.52 -25.77
N TYR A 172 -16.96 -14.21 -25.90
CA TYR A 172 -15.84 -13.40 -25.45
C TYR A 172 -16.26 -12.65 -24.20
N PHE A 173 -15.62 -12.96 -23.08
CA PHE A 173 -15.90 -12.33 -21.81
C PHE A 173 -14.96 -11.15 -21.61
N LYS A 174 -15.54 -9.96 -21.50
CA LYS A 174 -14.85 -8.75 -21.08
C LYS A 174 -14.92 -8.66 -19.56
N ILE A 175 -13.78 -8.73 -18.91
CA ILE A 175 -13.68 -8.42 -17.48
C ILE A 175 -13.14 -7.01 -17.38
N SER A 176 -13.92 -6.11 -16.77
CA SER A 176 -13.50 -4.73 -16.54
C SER A 176 -13.28 -4.53 -15.04
N VAL A 177 -12.16 -3.90 -14.70
CA VAL A 177 -11.82 -3.49 -13.35
C VAL A 177 -11.91 -1.97 -13.27
N GLU A 178 -12.64 -1.49 -12.27
CA GLU A 178 -12.71 -0.07 -11.92
C GLU A 178 -12.09 0.10 -10.53
N ASN A 179 -11.13 1.01 -10.44
CA ASN A 179 -10.44 1.35 -9.20
C ASN A 179 -10.12 2.85 -9.18
N LYS A 180 -9.46 3.31 -8.12
CA LYS A 180 -9.11 4.73 -7.99
C LYS A 180 -8.08 5.22 -9.02
N ALA A 181 -7.30 4.33 -9.61
CA ALA A 181 -6.35 4.66 -10.67
C ALA A 181 -6.99 4.72 -12.07
N GLY A 182 -8.21 4.18 -12.24
CA GLY A 182 -8.96 4.25 -13.49
C GLY A 182 -9.75 2.97 -13.79
N VAL A 183 -10.04 2.78 -15.09
CA VAL A 183 -10.75 1.61 -15.59
C VAL A 183 -9.87 0.88 -16.59
N SER A 184 -9.70 -0.42 -16.40
CA SER A 184 -8.96 -1.29 -17.32
C SER A 184 -9.84 -2.49 -17.67
N SER A 185 -9.61 -3.11 -18.83
CA SER A 185 -10.41 -4.28 -19.23
C SER A 185 -9.59 -5.28 -20.03
N CYS A 186 -9.94 -6.56 -19.90
CA CYS A 186 -9.42 -7.65 -20.72
C CYS A 186 -10.56 -8.38 -21.42
N CYS A 187 -10.32 -8.88 -22.63
CA CYS A 187 -11.28 -9.68 -23.39
C CYS A 187 -10.71 -11.09 -23.59
N LYS A 188 -11.45 -12.13 -23.20
CA LYS A 188 -10.99 -13.52 -23.28
C LYS A 188 -12.05 -14.46 -23.87
N PRO A 189 -11.69 -15.34 -24.81
CA PRO A 189 -12.62 -16.31 -25.37
C PRO A 189 -12.89 -17.46 -24.39
N VAL A 190 -14.14 -17.94 -24.38
CA VAL A 190 -14.56 -19.18 -23.71
C VAL A 190 -15.47 -19.94 -24.65
N SER A 191 -15.08 -21.17 -24.98
CA SER A 191 -15.86 -22.05 -25.85
C SER A 191 -16.77 -22.94 -25.02
N ILE A 192 -18.07 -22.84 -25.27
CA ILE A 192 -19.12 -23.65 -24.69
C ILE A 192 -19.43 -24.79 -25.67
N LEU A 193 -19.24 -26.02 -25.21
CA LEU A 193 -19.57 -27.20 -26.01
C LEU A 193 -21.08 -27.42 -26.01
N GLY A 194 -21.63 -27.47 -27.22
CA GLY A 194 -23.02 -27.80 -27.48
C GLY A 194 -23.11 -29.04 -28.36
N SER A 195 -24.17 -29.83 -28.17
CA SER A 195 -24.48 -31.00 -28.98
C SER A 195 -25.98 -31.19 -29.07
N SER A 196 -26.43 -31.89 -30.12
CA SER A 196 -27.85 -32.26 -30.25
C SER A 196 -28.27 -33.14 -29.07
N GLY A 197 -29.34 -32.74 -28.37
CA GLY A 197 -29.83 -33.42 -27.17
C GLY A 197 -29.14 -32.97 -25.86
N ASN A 198 -28.25 -31.98 -25.90
CA ASN A 198 -27.67 -31.40 -24.70
C ASN A 198 -28.77 -30.75 -23.82
N THR A 199 -28.68 -30.97 -22.51
CA THR A 199 -29.57 -30.38 -21.50
C THR A 199 -28.82 -29.44 -20.56
N LYS A 200 -27.49 -29.32 -20.71
CA LYS A 200 -26.63 -28.52 -19.85
C LYS A 200 -26.81 -27.03 -20.17
N THR A 201 -27.19 -26.28 -19.15
CA THR A 201 -27.34 -24.82 -19.19
C THR A 201 -26.34 -24.11 -18.28
N PHE A 202 -25.58 -24.84 -17.47
CA PHE A 202 -24.57 -24.30 -16.55
C PHE A 202 -23.18 -24.73 -16.98
N TYR A 203 -22.28 -23.77 -17.15
CA TYR A 203 -20.89 -24.00 -17.55
C TYR A 203 -19.96 -23.20 -16.65
N THR A 204 -18.75 -23.71 -16.46
CA THR A 204 -17.71 -23.03 -15.67
C THR A 204 -16.43 -23.02 -16.49
N SER A 205 -15.75 -21.88 -16.53
CA SER A 205 -14.45 -21.74 -17.19
C SER A 205 -13.52 -20.87 -16.35
N ASP A 206 -12.26 -21.26 -16.27
CA ASP A 206 -11.21 -20.43 -15.70
C ASP A 206 -10.63 -19.53 -16.80
N VAL A 207 -10.45 -18.26 -16.48
CA VAL A 207 -9.96 -17.21 -17.37
C VAL A 207 -8.88 -16.42 -16.65
N GLN A 208 -7.71 -16.33 -17.28
CA GLN A 208 -6.64 -15.46 -16.81
C GLN A 208 -6.57 -14.18 -17.65
N CYS A 209 -6.53 -13.04 -16.95
CA CYS A 209 -6.28 -11.74 -17.55
C CYS A 209 -5.03 -11.12 -16.96
N ILE A 210 -4.14 -10.68 -17.84
CA ILE A 210 -3.00 -9.84 -17.49
C ILE A 210 -3.31 -8.48 -18.08
N PHE A 211 -3.38 -7.48 -17.22
CA PHE A 211 -3.65 -6.10 -17.59
C PHE A 211 -2.34 -5.38 -17.87
N ASP A 212 -2.40 -4.30 -18.66
CA ASP A 212 -1.20 -3.54 -19.00
C ASP A 212 -0.61 -2.84 -17.76
N GLU A 213 -1.46 -2.50 -16.80
CA GLU A 213 -1.07 -1.86 -15.54
C GLU A 213 -1.42 -2.70 -14.31
N ASN A 214 -0.59 -2.54 -13.28
CA ASN A 214 -0.87 -3.07 -11.95
C ASN A 214 -2.05 -2.32 -11.30
N PHE A 215 -2.85 -3.04 -10.52
CA PHE A 215 -3.94 -2.45 -9.75
C PHE A 215 -3.39 -1.82 -8.47
N PRO A 216 -3.90 -0.64 -8.06
CA PRO A 216 -3.54 -0.07 -6.77
C PRO A 216 -4.12 -0.92 -5.62
N ILE A 217 -3.50 -0.83 -4.45
CA ILE A 217 -4.10 -1.35 -3.21
C ILE A 217 -5.43 -0.65 -2.91
N GLY A 218 -6.33 -1.36 -2.24
CA GLY A 218 -7.66 -0.85 -1.91
C GLY A 218 -8.77 -1.58 -2.62
N ILE A 219 -9.95 -0.96 -2.67
CA ILE A 219 -11.15 -1.58 -3.23
C ILE A 219 -11.13 -1.41 -4.75
N SER A 220 -11.29 -2.52 -5.46
CA SER A 220 -11.53 -2.58 -6.89
C SER A 220 -12.86 -3.26 -7.18
N VAL A 221 -13.57 -2.77 -8.19
CA VAL A 221 -14.84 -3.30 -8.65
C VAL A 221 -14.63 -4.05 -9.95
N PHE A 222 -14.95 -5.34 -9.95
CA PHE A 222 -14.85 -6.19 -11.13
C PHE A 222 -16.25 -6.41 -11.72
N SER A 223 -16.39 -6.12 -13.01
CA SER A 223 -17.60 -6.36 -13.80
C SER A 223 -17.31 -7.34 -14.93
N LEU A 224 -18.34 -8.08 -15.33
CA LEU A 224 -18.25 -9.10 -16.37
C LEU A 224 -19.32 -8.85 -17.41
N GLU A 225 -18.94 -8.86 -18.68
CA GLU A 225 -19.84 -8.73 -19.81
C GLU A 225 -19.46 -9.73 -20.90
N ALA A 226 -20.45 -10.30 -21.59
CA ALA A 226 -20.28 -11.24 -22.68
C ALA A 226 -20.48 -10.58 -24.05
N PHE A 227 -19.66 -10.98 -25.01
CA PHE A 227 -19.58 -10.45 -26.38
C PHE A 227 -19.53 -11.60 -27.38
N SER A 228 -19.96 -11.34 -28.62
CA SER A 228 -19.94 -12.30 -29.71
C SER A 228 -18.67 -12.25 -30.57
N ASP A 229 -17.84 -11.22 -30.41
CA ASP A 229 -16.62 -10.98 -31.19
C ASP A 229 -15.37 -10.88 -30.32
N SER A 230 -14.22 -11.14 -30.94
CA SER A 230 -12.91 -11.15 -30.28
C SER A 230 -12.40 -9.79 -29.81
N GLU A 231 -12.98 -8.70 -30.30
CA GLU A 231 -12.63 -7.33 -29.89
C GLU A 231 -13.52 -6.84 -28.73
N CYS A 232 -14.46 -7.67 -28.26
CA CYS A 232 -15.45 -7.31 -27.25
C CYS A 232 -16.20 -6.01 -27.59
N LYS A 233 -16.71 -5.90 -28.83
CA LYS A 233 -17.49 -4.73 -29.31
C LYS A 233 -18.99 -5.00 -29.41
N ASN A 234 -19.37 -6.18 -29.86
CA ASN A 234 -20.73 -6.65 -30.06
C ASN A 234 -21.22 -7.35 -28.78
N LYS A 235 -21.71 -6.54 -27.84
CA LYS A 235 -22.25 -7.01 -26.57
C LYS A 235 -23.46 -7.91 -26.81
N ILE A 236 -23.50 -9.06 -26.14
CA ILE A 236 -24.66 -9.95 -26.18
C ILE A 236 -25.84 -9.28 -25.48
N LEU A 237 -27.00 -9.26 -26.13
CA LEU A 237 -28.21 -8.67 -25.56
C LEU A 237 -28.79 -9.60 -24.48
N ASN A 238 -29.55 -9.05 -23.54
CA ASN A 238 -30.23 -9.80 -22.47
C ASN A 238 -29.28 -10.67 -21.62
N GLN A 239 -28.18 -10.05 -21.20
CA GLN A 239 -27.26 -10.63 -20.22
C GLN A 239 -27.36 -9.90 -18.87
N SER A 240 -27.05 -10.60 -17.79
CA SER A 240 -26.87 -9.99 -16.47
C SER A 240 -25.71 -10.63 -15.72
N SER A 241 -24.98 -9.83 -14.96
CA SER A 241 -23.85 -10.26 -14.15
C SER A 241 -23.80 -9.46 -12.84
N GLU A 242 -23.16 -10.03 -11.83
CA GLU A 242 -22.94 -9.35 -10.55
C GLU A 242 -21.59 -8.63 -10.54
N GLN A 243 -21.56 -7.43 -9.96
CA GLN A 243 -20.32 -6.73 -9.65
C GLN A 243 -19.67 -7.34 -8.41
N ASN A 244 -18.36 -7.54 -8.47
CA ASN A 244 -17.58 -8.08 -7.37
C ASN A 244 -16.69 -6.97 -6.79
N PHE A 245 -16.88 -6.67 -5.52
CA PHE A 245 -16.02 -5.75 -4.77
C PHE A 245 -14.89 -6.57 -4.15
N VAL A 246 -13.66 -6.27 -4.54
CA VAL A 246 -12.49 -7.01 -4.09
C VAL A 246 -11.49 -6.03 -3.50
N VAL A 247 -11.04 -6.36 -2.29
CA VAL A 247 -9.93 -5.66 -1.66
C VAL A 247 -8.63 -6.25 -2.16
N ILE A 248 -7.82 -5.41 -2.78
CA ILE A 248 -6.47 -5.75 -3.23
C ILE A 248 -5.49 -5.32 -2.12
N GLY A 249 -4.80 -6.31 -1.56
CA GLY A 249 -3.77 -6.11 -0.54
C GLY A 249 -2.38 -5.89 -1.14
N ASP A 250 -1.45 -5.43 -0.32
CA ASP A 250 -0.05 -5.25 -0.69
C ASP A 250 0.65 -6.59 -0.97
N ARG A 251 1.64 -6.55 -1.88
CA ARG A 251 2.52 -7.66 -2.23
C ARG A 251 1.79 -8.95 -2.68
N VAL A 252 0.57 -8.83 -3.19
CA VAL A 252 -0.20 -9.93 -3.76
C VAL A 252 0.24 -10.20 -5.20
N GLY A 253 0.38 -11.47 -5.59
CA GLY A 253 0.82 -11.85 -6.95
C GLY A 253 -0.30 -11.94 -8.00
N SER A 254 -1.53 -12.20 -7.57
CA SER A 254 -2.71 -12.28 -8.43
C SER A 254 -3.99 -12.09 -7.64
N VAL A 255 -5.01 -11.50 -8.27
CA VAL A 255 -6.36 -11.41 -7.71
C VAL A 255 -7.17 -12.62 -8.18
N ASN A 256 -7.86 -13.31 -7.27
CA ASN A 256 -8.76 -14.42 -7.60
C ASN A 256 -10.20 -13.99 -7.40
N ILE A 257 -11.04 -14.16 -8.42
CA ILE A 257 -12.47 -13.82 -8.35
C ILE A 257 -13.34 -14.93 -8.92
N ASN A 258 -14.56 -15.06 -8.41
CA ASN A 258 -15.59 -15.89 -8.99
C ASN A 258 -16.68 -14.96 -9.53
N GLN A 259 -17.01 -15.07 -10.81
CA GLN A 259 -18.01 -14.22 -11.46
C GLN A 259 -19.12 -15.08 -12.03
N LYS A 260 -20.35 -14.56 -11.99
CA LYS A 260 -21.52 -15.21 -12.55
C LYS A 260 -22.10 -14.35 -13.65
N ILE A 261 -22.55 -15.00 -14.72
CA ILE A 261 -23.22 -14.34 -15.83
C ILE A 261 -24.36 -15.20 -16.34
N TYR A 262 -25.52 -14.56 -16.54
CA TYR A 262 -26.71 -15.14 -17.12
C TYR A 262 -26.86 -14.58 -18.54
N ILE A 263 -27.00 -15.47 -19.52
CA ILE A 263 -27.18 -15.13 -20.93
C ILE A 263 -28.50 -15.75 -21.38
N GLN A 264 -29.41 -14.90 -21.87
CA GLN A 264 -30.74 -15.32 -22.32
C GLN A 264 -30.84 -15.61 -23.80
#